data_AF-A0A7X7RQT9-F1
#
_entry.id   AF-A0A7X7RQT9-F1
#
_cell.length_a   1.000
_cell.length_b   1.000
_cell.length_c   1.000
_cell.angle_alpha   90.00
_cell.angle_beta   90.00
_cell.angle_gamma   90.00
#
_symmetry.space_group_name_H-M   'P 1'
#
loop_
_entity.id
_entity.type
_entity.pdbx_description
1 polymer ?
#
loop_
_entity_poly.entity_id
_entity_poly.type
_entity_poly.pdbx_seq_one_letter_code
_entity_poly.pdbx_strand_id
1 'polypeptide(L)' 'MVKKEIVKHNKFGKGTVVRKANGHIIVNFSSCQLEKSFLYPDAFKKYLEYEDPEKQQKVLEEIKKKT' A
#
# COMPACT_ATOMS: atom_id res chain seq x y z
N MET A 1 12.21 -3.29 16.13
CA MET A 1 12.42 -2.55 14.87
C MET A 1 11.06 -2.33 14.22
N VAL A 2 10.61 -1.08 14.05
CA VAL A 2 9.31 -0.80 13.40
C VAL A 2 9.49 -0.98 11.89
N LYS A 3 9.00 -2.08 11.32
CA LYS A 3 9.06 -2.33 9.86
C LYS A 3 8.24 -1.26 9.15
N LYS A 4 8.90 -0.30 8.50
CA LYS A 4 8.25 0.67 7.62
C LYS A 4 7.66 -0.06 6.42
N GLU A 5 6.42 0.25 6.10
CA GLU A 5 5.71 -0.37 4.98
C GLU A 5 5.93 0.45 3.73
N ILE A 6 6.76 -0.10 2.85
CA ILE A 6 7.11 0.55 1.60
C ILE A 6 6.25 -0.07 0.49
N VAL A 7 5.63 0.80 -0.28
CA VAL A 7 4.81 0.47 -1.44
C VAL A 7 5.32 1.21 -2.66
N LYS A 8 5.09 0.64 -3.83
CA LYS A 8 5.38 1.24 -5.12
C LYS A 8 4.07 1.44 -5.85
N HIS A 9 3.84 2.65 -6.33
CA HIS A 9 2.71 2.99 -7.18
C HIS A 9 3.18 3.11 -8.62
N ASN A 10 2.43 2.55 -9.57
CA ASN A 10 2.82 2.52 -10.98
C ASN A 10 3.13 3.94 -11.55
N LYS A 11 2.29 4.93 -11.24
CA LYS A 11 2.49 6.33 -11.63
C LYS A 11 3.38 7.20 -10.72
N PHE A 12 3.38 6.97 -9.40
CA PHE A 12 4.02 7.88 -8.43
C PHE A 12 5.35 7.35 -7.88
N GLY A 13 5.71 6.11 -8.23
CA GLY A 13 6.91 5.46 -7.75
C GLY A 13 6.79 5.05 -6.28
N LYS A 14 7.90 5.16 -5.56
CA LYS A 14 8.04 4.67 -4.19
C LYS A 14 7.29 5.55 -3.19
N GLY A 15 6.53 4.92 -2.29
CA GLY A 15 5.78 5.54 -1.21
C GLY A 15 5.89 4.75 0.08
N THR A 16 5.67 5.43 1.20
CA THR A 16 5.71 4.85 2.54
C THR A 16 4.32 4.93 3.16
N VAL A 17 3.80 3.81 3.63
CA VAL A 17 2.54 3.79 4.38
C VAL A 17 2.78 4.47 5.71
N VAL A 18 2.13 5.62 5.91
CA VAL A 18 2.22 6.43 7.13
C VAL A 18 1.14 6.07 8.12
N ARG A 19 -0.04 5.64 7.64
CA ARG A 19 -1.19 5.34 8.51
C ARG A 19 -2.13 4.35 7.85
N LYS A 20 -2.86 3.56 8.65
CA LYS A 20 -3.95 2.68 8.21
C LYS A 20 -5.18 2.96 9.06
N ALA A 21 -6.33 3.24 8.45
CA ALA A 21 -7.56 3.57 9.16
C ALA A 21 -8.78 3.14 8.34
N ASN A 22 -9.79 2.53 8.99
CA ASN A 22 -11.10 2.21 8.39
C ASN A 22 -11.05 1.53 7.01
N GLY A 23 -10.16 0.54 6.84
CA GLY A 23 -10.01 -0.14 5.54
C GLY A 23 -9.37 0.72 4.46
N HIS A 24 -8.73 1.82 4.82
CA HIS A 24 -7.91 2.65 3.95
C HIS A 24 -6.48 2.70 4.48
N ILE A 25 -5.51 2.86 3.59
CA ILE A 25 -4.14 3.18 3.94
C ILE A 25 -3.77 4.56 3.41
N ILE A 26 -3.02 5.31 4.20
CA ILE A 26 -2.44 6.58 3.82
C ILE A 26 -0.98 6.32 3.48
N VAL A 27 -0.61 6.66 2.25
CA VAL A 27 0.72 6.49 1.69
C VAL A 27 1.28 7.87 1.38
N ASN A 28 2.47 8.16 1.89
CA ASN A 28 3.26 9.33 1.52
C ASN A 28 4.23 8.94 0.40
N PHE A 29 4.05 9.50 -0.79
CA PHE A 29 4.96 9.25 -1.91
C PHE A 29 6.06 10.29 -1.92
N SER A 30 7.33 9.86 -2.06
CA SER A 30 8.43 10.83 -2.17
C SER A 30 8.30 11.74 -3.40
N SER A 31 7.60 11.27 -4.44
CA SER A 31 7.31 12.04 -5.66
C SER A 31 6.19 13.06 -5.50
N CYS A 32 5.41 13.02 -4.42
CA CYS A 32 4.25 13.87 -4.21
C CYS A 32 4.30 14.40 -2.78
N GLN A 33 4.47 15.71 -2.58
CA GLN A 33 4.51 16.33 -1.23
C GLN A 33 3.21 16.15 -0.41
N LEU A 34 2.24 15.37 -0.91
CA LEU A 34 0.95 15.09 -0.33
C LEU A 34 0.80 13.60 -0.02
N GLU A 35 0.20 13.33 1.14
CA GLU A 35 -0.28 12.01 1.53
C GLU A 35 -1.50 11.62 0.69
N LYS A 36 -1.56 10.36 0.25
CA LYS A 36 -2.68 9.83 -0.52
C LYS A 36 -3.32 8.66 0.21
N SER A 37 -4.63 8.72 0.39
CA SER A 37 -5.44 7.64 0.92
C SER A 37 -5.87 6.68 -0.19
N PHE A 38 -5.68 5.38 0.03
CA PHE A 38 -6.09 4.31 -0.87
C PHE A 38 -6.92 3.28 -0.14
N LEU A 39 -7.83 2.63 -0.85
CA LEU A 39 -8.63 1.53 -0.33
C LEU A 39 -7.75 0.32 -0.03
N TYR A 40 -7.84 -0.21 1.18
CA TYR A 40 -7.15 -1.43 1.58
C TYR A 40 -8.16 -2.58 1.76
N PRO A 41 -7.86 -3.78 1.23
CA PRO A 41 -6.64 -4.13 0.49
C PRO A 41 -6.73 -3.90 -1.03
N ASP A 42 -7.87 -3.44 -1.58
CA ASP A 42 -8.12 -3.37 -3.03
C ASP A 42 -7.15 -2.51 -3.85
N ALA A 43 -6.55 -1.47 -3.30
CA ALA A 43 -5.59 -0.65 -4.02
C ALA A 43 -4.36 -1.46 -4.48
N PHE A 44 -4.05 -2.57 -3.81
CA PHE A 44 -2.96 -3.46 -4.17
C PHE A 44 -3.24 -4.36 -5.38
N LYS A 45 -4.48 -4.40 -5.88
CA LYS A 45 -4.81 -5.14 -7.12
C LYS A 45 -4.21 -4.49 -8.37
N LYS A 46 -4.10 -3.15 -8.38
CA LYS A 46 -3.88 -2.41 -9.63
C LYS A 46 -3.05 -1.13 -9.48
N TYR A 47 -2.99 -0.57 -8.28
CA TYR A 47 -2.39 0.75 -8.05
C TYR A 47 -1.13 0.68 -7.21
N LEU A 48 -1.11 -0.18 -6.19
CA LEU A 48 -0.02 -0.32 -5.22
C LEU A 48 0.59 -1.72 -5.25
N GLU A 49 1.88 -1.80 -4.93
CA GLU A 49 2.61 -3.05 -4.79
C GLU A 49 3.55 -2.91 -3.60
N TYR A 50 3.52 -3.82 -2.62
CA TYR A 50 4.50 -3.81 -1.54
C TYR A 50 5.89 -4.15 -2.09
N GLU A 51 6.91 -3.41 -1.64
CA GLU A 51 8.31 -3.75 -1.93
C GLU A 51 8.72 -5.05 -1.21
N ASP A 52 8.00 -5.39 -0.14
CA ASP A 52 8.23 -6.58 0.67
C ASP A 52 7.35 -7.73 0.15
N PRO A 53 7.95 -8.80 -0.44
CA PRO A 53 7.20 -9.86 -1.11
C PRO A 53 6.29 -10.63 -0.15
N GLU A 54 6.69 -10.80 1.12
CA GLU A 54 5.85 -11.45 2.14
C GLU A 54 4.58 -10.65 2.40
N LYS A 55 4.69 -9.32 2.42
CA LYS A 55 3.51 -8.43 2.59
C LYS A 55 2.66 -8.37 1.34
N GLN A 56 3.30 -8.35 0.16
CA GLN A 56 2.57 -8.39 -1.11
C GLN A 56 1.74 -9.66 -1.22
N GLN A 57 2.30 -10.81 -0.86
CA GLN A 57 1.56 -12.06 -0.87
C GLN A 57 0.39 -12.06 0.13
N LYS A 58 0.63 -11.60 1.37
CA LYS A 58 -0.42 -11.48 2.39
C LYS A 58 -1.58 -10.59 1.95
N VAL A 59 -1.30 -9.42 1.39
CA VAL A 59 -2.36 -8.51 0.95
C VAL A 59 -3.14 -9.09 -0.23
N LEU A 60 -2.48 -9.77 -1.17
CA LEU A 60 -3.14 -10.45 -2.28
C LEU A 60 -4.03 -11.61 -1.81
N GLU A 61 -3.60 -12.35 -0.79
CA GLU A 61 -4.43 -13.39 -0.16
C GLU A 61 -5.66 -12.79 0.55
N GLU A 62 -5.50 -11.68 1.28
CA GLU A 62 -6.62 -10.96 1.90
C GLU A 62 -7.64 -10.49 0.86
N ILE A 63 -7.16 -9.95 -0.25
CA ILE A 63 -8.02 -9.55 -1.38
C ILE A 63 -8.78 -10.75 -1.94
N LYS A 64 -8.11 -11.89 -2.14
CA LYS A 64 -8.72 -13.12 -2.64
C LYS A 64 -9.78 -13.67 -1.68
N LYS A 65 -9.54 -13.61 -0.37
CA LYS A 65 -10.50 -14.08 0.65
C LYS A 65 -11.73 -13.19 0.79
N LYS A 66 -11.66 -11.94 0.33
CA LYS A 66 -12.74 -10.96 0.41
C LYS A 66 -13.66 -10.96 -0.82
N THR A 67 -13.32 -11.69 -1.88
CA THR A 67 -14.12 -11.91 -3.09
C THR A 67 -14.77 -13.28 -3.03
#